data_AF-A0A9P5Z7K1-F1
#
_entry.id   AF-A0A9P5Z7K1-F1
#
_cell.length_a   1.000
_cell.length_b   1.000
_cell.length_c   1.000
_cell.angle_alpha   90.00
_cell.angle_beta   90.00
_cell.angle_gamma   90.00
#
_symmetry.space_group_name_H-M   'P 1'
#
loop_
_entity.id
_entity.type
_entity.pdbx_description
1 polymer ?
#
loop_
_entity_poly.entity_id
_entity_poly.type
_entity_poly.pdbx_seq_one_letter_code
_entity_poly.pdbx_strand_id
1 'polypeptide(L)'
;MSGLPDAKRIADFIAHGRLSKIPRTGCFQISRMEAAHIIPFSLNKFQSPTEQLLASLTWDMLRAWTGIHPEELRGRQIDSPSNQIYLNTAEHLLFDTFQFGFEERPNFPDSYLIKSNLQGVGIIPHIVTFRNVRNSGVDAPNPRFLKAHLAIGKVISSSGYANH
;
A
#
# COMPACT_ATOMS: atom_id res chain seq x y z
N MET A 1 -23.42 -17.14 17.98
CA MET A 1 -22.47 -18.28 17.92
C MET A 1 -21.07 -17.71 17.84
N SER A 2 -20.33 -17.72 18.94
CA SER A 2 -18.98 -17.14 19.03
C SER A 2 -17.95 -18.08 18.39
N GLY A 3 -17.54 -17.76 17.15
CA GLY A 3 -16.55 -18.53 16.38
C GLY A 3 -15.11 -18.29 16.85
N LEU A 4 -14.80 -18.59 18.11
CA LEU A 4 -13.41 -18.58 18.56
C LEU A 4 -12.65 -19.73 17.86
N PRO A 5 -11.49 -19.46 17.25
CA PRO A 5 -10.69 -20.50 16.60
C PRO A 5 -10.20 -21.52 17.62
N ASP A 6 -10.16 -22.80 17.23
CA ASP A 6 -9.65 -23.86 18.10
C ASP A 6 -8.14 -23.70 18.38
N ALA A 7 -7.67 -24.37 19.43
CA ALA A 7 -6.28 -24.28 19.90
C ALA A 7 -5.25 -24.72 18.85
N LYS A 8 -5.60 -25.65 17.97
CA LYS A 8 -4.73 -26.13 16.88
C LYS A 8 -4.56 -25.03 15.83
N ARG A 9 -5.66 -24.37 15.47
CA ARG A 9 -5.67 -23.24 14.53
C ARG A 9 -4.86 -22.05 15.06
N ILE A 10 -4.92 -21.78 16.36
CA ILE A 10 -4.11 -20.75 17.02
C ILE A 10 -2.62 -21.12 16.99
N ALA A 11 -2.28 -22.37 17.29
CA ALA A 11 -0.90 -22.86 17.26
C ALA A 11 -0.29 -22.76 15.85
N ASP A 12 -1.05 -23.14 14.81
CA ASP A 12 -0.64 -22.99 13.42
C ASP A 12 -0.38 -21.52 13.06
N PHE A 13 -1.22 -20.60 13.52
CA PHE A 13 -1.01 -19.18 13.27
C PHE A 13 0.25 -18.64 13.95
N ILE A 14 0.55 -19.05 15.19
CA ILE A 14 1.77 -18.66 15.89
C ILE A 14 3.01 -19.25 15.21
N ALA A 15 2.98 -20.55 14.87
CA ALA A 15 4.09 -21.25 14.23
C ALA A 15 4.46 -20.65 12.86
N HIS A 16 3.49 -20.08 12.15
CA HIS A 16 3.71 -19.41 10.88
C HIS A 16 3.92 -17.89 11.00
N GLY A 17 4.07 -17.35 12.20
CA GLY A 17 4.28 -15.91 12.44
C GLY A 17 3.07 -15.03 12.08
N ARG A 18 1.87 -15.62 12.02
CA ARG A 18 0.60 -14.96 11.67
C ARG A 18 -0.15 -14.40 12.88
N LEU A 19 0.31 -14.73 14.09
CA LEU A 19 -0.08 -14.11 15.35
C LEU A 19 1.19 -13.87 16.17
N SER A 20 1.45 -12.61 16.54
CA SER A 20 2.39 -12.30 17.62
C SER A 20 1.69 -12.47 18.97
N LYS A 21 2.46 -12.70 20.06
CA LYS A 21 1.89 -12.61 21.41
C LYS A 21 1.29 -11.22 21.57
N ILE A 22 -0.04 -11.15 21.62
CA ILE A 22 -0.82 -9.98 22.03
C ILE A 22 -0.23 -9.51 23.38
N PRO A 23 0.49 -8.38 23.44
CA PRO A 23 1.07 -7.91 24.69
C PRO A 23 -0.07 -7.67 25.68
N ARG A 24 -0.11 -8.39 26.80
CA ARG A 24 -1.21 -8.31 27.78
C ARG A 24 -1.28 -6.97 28.53
N THR A 25 -0.41 -6.02 28.20
CA THR A 25 -0.29 -4.71 28.83
C THR A 25 -0.15 -3.65 27.76
N GLY A 26 -1.28 -3.10 27.35
CA GLY A 26 -1.39 -1.97 26.42
C GLY A 26 -2.84 -1.81 26.00
N CYS A 27 -3.37 -0.59 25.99
CA CYS A 27 -4.65 -0.28 25.35
C CYS A 27 -4.56 -0.75 23.90
N PHE A 28 -5.27 -1.83 23.54
CA PHE A 28 -5.39 -2.23 22.15
C PHE A 28 -6.16 -1.14 21.43
N GLN A 29 -5.45 -0.26 20.72
CA GLN A 29 -6.09 0.44 19.62
C GLN A 29 -6.43 -0.63 18.60
N ILE A 30 -7.70 -1.04 18.59
CA ILE A 30 -8.27 -1.84 17.51
C ILE A 30 -8.27 -0.91 16.30
N SER A 31 -7.16 -0.90 15.56
CA SER A 31 -7.06 -0.14 14.34
C SER A 31 -7.73 -0.92 13.22
N ARG A 32 -8.69 -0.29 12.54
CA ARG A 32 -9.36 -0.86 11.38
C ARG A 32 -8.33 -1.02 10.26
N MET A 33 -8.32 -2.21 9.64
CA MET A 33 -7.53 -2.48 8.44
C MET A 33 -8.34 -2.12 7.20
N GLU A 34 -7.69 -1.50 6.24
CA GLU A 34 -8.29 -0.98 5.01
C GLU A 34 -7.41 -1.36 3.82
N ALA A 35 -8.04 -1.65 2.69
CA ALA A 35 -7.33 -1.83 1.43
C ALA A 35 -7.05 -0.45 0.82
N ALA A 36 -5.77 -0.14 0.65
CA ALA A 36 -5.29 1.08 0.01
C ALA A 36 -4.85 0.77 -1.42
N HIS A 37 -5.28 1.59 -2.37
CA HIS A 37 -4.81 1.49 -3.76
C HIS A 37 -3.44 2.13 -3.89
N ILE A 38 -2.48 1.45 -4.54
CA ILE A 38 -1.14 1.99 -4.78
C ILE A 38 -1.18 3.09 -5.83
N ILE A 39 -1.80 2.81 -6.98
CA ILE A 39 -2.19 3.83 -7.95
C ILE A 39 -3.64 4.23 -7.64
N PRO A 40 -3.91 5.52 -7.37
CA PRO A 40 -5.20 5.97 -6.84
C PRO A 40 -6.40 5.58 -7.71
N PHE A 41 -7.45 5.07 -7.06
CA PHE A 41 -8.72 4.72 -7.70
C PHE A 41 -9.42 5.91 -8.40
N SER A 42 -9.17 7.13 -7.92
CA SER A 42 -9.70 8.37 -8.52
C SER A 42 -9.32 8.52 -10.00
N LEU A 43 -8.23 7.89 -10.46
CA LEU A 43 -7.84 7.86 -11.86
C LEU A 43 -8.75 7.00 -12.75
N ASN A 44 -9.76 6.35 -12.19
CA ASN A 44 -10.77 5.58 -12.91
C ASN A 44 -12.22 6.01 -12.61
N LYS A 45 -12.43 6.98 -11.72
CA LYS A 45 -13.76 7.40 -11.29
C LYS A 45 -13.90 8.91 -11.39
N PHE A 46 -14.69 9.35 -12.36
CA PHE A 46 -14.92 10.76 -12.66
C PHE A 46 -16.43 11.05 -12.65
N GLN A 47 -16.79 12.22 -12.15
CA GLN A 47 -18.15 12.73 -12.08
C GLN A 47 -18.38 13.90 -13.04
N SER A 48 -17.32 14.46 -13.61
CA SER A 48 -17.38 15.58 -14.56
C SER A 48 -16.41 15.43 -15.73
N PRO A 49 -16.68 16.10 -16.87
CA PRO A 49 -15.74 16.16 -17.99
C PRO A 49 -14.38 16.75 -17.61
N THR A 50 -14.36 17.70 -16.67
CA THR A 50 -13.12 18.31 -16.16
C THR A 50 -12.27 17.29 -15.40
N GLU A 51 -12.87 16.49 -14.52
CA GLU A 51 -12.16 15.41 -13.82
C GLU A 51 -11.62 14.37 -14.80
N GLN A 52 -12.39 14.02 -15.82
CA GLN A 52 -11.95 13.09 -16.85
C GLN A 52 -10.74 13.63 -17.63
N LEU A 53 -10.73 14.92 -17.97
CA LEU A 53 -9.60 15.56 -18.62
C LEU A 53 -8.35 15.55 -17.71
N LEU A 54 -8.49 15.95 -16.45
CA LEU A 54 -7.37 15.94 -15.49
C LEU A 54 -6.81 14.54 -15.27
N ALA A 55 -7.68 13.53 -15.20
CA ALA A 55 -7.24 12.15 -15.09
C ALA A 55 -6.54 11.65 -16.36
N SER A 56 -6.99 12.05 -17.56
CA SER A 56 -6.30 11.74 -18.80
C SER A 56 -4.89 12.32 -18.82
N LEU A 57 -4.74 13.60 -18.44
CA LEU A 57 -3.42 14.25 -18.34
C LEU A 57 -2.54 13.55 -17.30
N THR A 58 -3.11 13.18 -16.15
CA THR A 58 -2.39 12.44 -15.10
C THR A 58 -1.94 11.08 -15.60
N TRP A 59 -2.77 10.36 -16.36
CA TRP A 59 -2.41 9.09 -16.99
C TRP A 59 -1.27 9.24 -18.00
N ASP A 60 -1.29 10.29 -18.81
CA ASP A 60 -0.23 10.55 -19.79
C ASP A 60 1.10 10.84 -19.08
N MET A 61 1.08 11.65 -18.01
CA MET A 61 2.25 11.89 -17.17
C MET A 61 2.77 10.60 -16.52
N LEU A 62 1.90 9.82 -15.91
CA LEU A 62 2.26 8.57 -15.25
C LEU A 62 2.89 7.60 -16.24
N ARG A 63 2.29 7.43 -17.43
CA ARG A 63 2.82 6.60 -18.51
C ARG A 63 4.21 7.08 -18.95
N ALA A 64 4.38 8.38 -19.19
CA ALA A 64 5.65 8.94 -19.65
C ALA A 64 6.79 8.73 -18.63
N TRP A 65 6.50 8.83 -17.33
CA TRP A 65 7.54 8.76 -16.30
C TRP A 65 7.81 7.35 -15.77
N THR A 66 6.82 6.48 -15.79
CA THR A 66 6.88 5.16 -15.14
C THR A 66 6.78 4.00 -16.12
N GLY A 67 6.31 4.26 -17.35
CA GLY A 67 5.94 3.23 -18.31
C GLY A 67 4.70 2.44 -17.91
N ILE A 68 3.94 2.85 -16.89
CA ILE A 68 2.67 2.20 -16.51
C ILE A 68 1.59 2.68 -17.49
N HIS A 69 0.99 1.74 -18.21
CA HIS A 69 -0.06 2.03 -19.16
C HIS A 69 -1.43 2.01 -18.46
N PRO A 70 -2.33 2.98 -18.71
CA PRO A 70 -3.70 2.97 -18.22
C PRO A 70 -4.43 1.64 -18.46
N GLU A 71 -4.13 0.97 -19.56
CA GLU A 71 -4.66 -0.33 -19.94
C GLU A 71 -4.40 -1.43 -18.89
N GLU A 72 -3.33 -1.31 -18.09
CA GLU A 72 -2.97 -2.21 -16.98
C GLU A 72 -3.86 -2.01 -15.73
N LEU A 73 -4.60 -0.90 -15.66
CA LEU A 73 -5.35 -0.48 -14.46
C LEU A 73 -6.78 -0.05 -14.77
N ARG A 74 -7.22 -0.01 -16.03
CA ARG A 74 -8.58 0.43 -16.40
C ARG A 74 -9.66 -0.55 -15.93
N GLY A 75 -10.82 0.00 -15.60
CA GLY A 75 -12.00 -0.78 -15.22
C GLY A 75 -11.75 -1.57 -13.94
N ARG A 76 -12.02 -2.88 -13.95
CA ARG A 76 -11.85 -3.75 -12.77
C ARG A 76 -10.38 -3.98 -12.38
N GLN A 77 -9.43 -3.69 -13.26
CA GLN A 77 -8.00 -3.93 -12.98
C GLN A 77 -7.45 -2.98 -11.91
N ILE A 78 -8.07 -1.81 -11.70
CA ILE A 78 -7.71 -0.90 -10.61
C ILE A 78 -7.88 -1.54 -9.23
N ASP A 79 -8.86 -2.44 -9.10
CA ASP A 79 -9.18 -3.17 -7.88
C ASP A 79 -8.42 -4.50 -7.77
N SER A 80 -7.45 -4.75 -8.67
CA SER A 80 -6.59 -5.91 -8.61
C SER A 80 -5.79 -5.92 -7.29
N PRO A 81 -5.59 -7.08 -6.64
CA PRO A 81 -4.68 -7.21 -5.52
C PRO A 81 -3.27 -6.69 -5.81
N SER A 82 -2.83 -6.77 -7.08
CA SER A 82 -1.53 -6.23 -7.50
C SER A 82 -1.44 -4.70 -7.40
N ASN A 83 -2.57 -3.98 -7.29
CA ASN A 83 -2.64 -2.54 -7.05
C ASN A 83 -3.11 -2.21 -5.63
N GLN A 84 -3.13 -3.16 -4.69
CA GLN A 84 -3.65 -2.94 -3.34
C GLN A 84 -2.70 -3.45 -2.26
N ILE A 85 -2.71 -2.76 -1.12
CA ILE A 85 -2.07 -3.17 0.13
C ILE A 85 -3.02 -2.97 1.31
N TYR A 86 -2.90 -3.79 2.35
CA TYR A 86 -3.67 -3.60 3.58
C TYR A 86 -2.87 -2.76 4.57
N LEU A 87 -3.46 -1.67 5.01
CA LEU A 87 -2.89 -0.74 5.98
C LEU A 87 -3.89 -0.50 7.10
N ASN A 88 -3.42 -0.08 8.27
CA ASN A 88 -4.35 0.46 9.26
C ASN A 88 -4.86 1.85 8.80
N THR A 89 -5.98 2.34 9.34
CA THR A 89 -6.57 3.63 8.92
C THR A 89 -5.58 4.81 8.96
N ALA A 90 -4.69 4.89 9.96
CA ALA A 90 -3.72 5.98 10.02
C ALA A 90 -2.63 5.84 8.93
N GLU A 91 -2.11 4.64 8.72
CA GLU A 91 -1.17 4.35 7.64
C GLU A 91 -1.79 4.58 6.26
N HIS A 92 -3.06 4.22 6.06
CA HIS A 92 -3.77 4.44 4.80
C HIS A 92 -3.81 5.92 4.45
N LEU A 93 -4.17 6.79 5.41
CA LEU A 93 -4.19 8.25 5.20
C LEU A 93 -2.81 8.80 4.83
N LEU A 94 -1.75 8.32 5.49
CA LEU A 94 -0.37 8.74 5.18
C LEU A 94 0.09 8.21 3.82
N PHE A 95 -0.35 7.02 3.43
CA PHE A 95 -0.02 6.42 2.14
C PHE A 95 -0.70 7.14 0.97
N ASP A 96 -2.00 7.44 1.11
CA ASP A 96 -2.79 8.20 0.12
C ASP A 96 -2.25 9.61 -0.13
N THR A 97 -1.64 10.21 0.90
CA THR A 97 -1.01 11.53 0.84
C THR A 97 0.48 11.48 0.51
N PHE A 98 0.99 10.33 0.06
CA PHE A 98 2.38 10.11 -0.36
C PHE A 98 3.43 10.47 0.72
N GLN A 99 3.08 10.34 2.00
CA GLN A 99 3.96 10.64 3.14
C GLN A 99 4.95 9.51 3.43
N PHE A 100 4.68 8.30 2.93
CA PHE A 100 5.65 7.22 2.90
C PHE A 100 5.41 6.30 1.70
N GLY A 101 6.37 5.43 1.41
CA GLY A 101 6.27 4.41 0.38
C GLY A 101 7.27 3.27 0.59
N PHE A 102 7.33 2.37 -0.39
CA PHE A 102 8.08 1.12 -0.31
C PHE A 102 9.23 1.11 -1.31
N GLU A 103 10.47 1.06 -0.81
CA GLU A 103 11.66 0.95 -1.65
C GLU A 103 12.10 -0.51 -1.75
N GLU A 104 12.19 -1.03 -2.96
CA GLU A 104 12.68 -2.40 -3.22
C GLU A 104 14.06 -2.62 -2.61
N ARG A 105 14.26 -3.79 -2.01
CA ARG A 105 15.57 -4.21 -1.51
C ARG A 105 16.27 -5.08 -2.55
N PRO A 106 17.49 -4.71 -3.01
CA PRO A 106 18.26 -5.54 -3.91
C PRO A 106 18.46 -6.94 -3.34
N ASN A 107 18.24 -7.97 -4.16
CA ASN A 107 18.38 -9.39 -3.82
C ASN A 107 17.34 -9.96 -2.82
N PHE A 108 16.33 -9.19 -2.42
CA PHE A 108 15.26 -9.67 -1.55
C PHE A 108 13.90 -9.45 -2.23
N PRO A 109 13.42 -10.42 -3.06
CA PRO A 109 12.14 -10.29 -3.74
C PRO A 109 11.01 -10.11 -2.72
N ASP A 110 10.02 -9.32 -3.11
CA ASP A 110 8.87 -8.94 -2.29
C ASP A 110 9.21 -8.28 -0.94
N SER A 111 10.47 -7.87 -0.74
CA SER A 111 10.94 -7.19 0.47
C SER A 111 11.27 -5.73 0.19
N TYR A 112 10.75 -4.87 1.05
CA TYR A 112 10.80 -3.43 0.88
C TYR A 112 11.25 -2.76 2.17
N LEU A 113 12.04 -1.70 2.02
CA LEU A 113 12.32 -0.76 3.10
C LEU A 113 11.26 0.33 3.06
N ILE A 114 10.57 0.56 4.17
CA ILE A 114 9.66 1.72 4.27
C ILE A 114 10.50 3.00 4.26
N LYS A 115 10.13 3.93 3.37
CA LYS A 115 10.69 5.28 3.29
C LYS A 115 9.60 6.27 3.64
N SER A 116 9.85 7.15 4.59
CA SER A 116 8.95 8.24 4.93
C SER A 116 9.56 9.59 4.56
N ASN A 117 8.70 10.51 4.14
CA ASN A 117 9.01 11.92 3.93
C ASN A 117 8.78 12.74 5.20
N LEU A 118 8.16 12.16 6.24
CA LEU A 118 7.89 12.83 7.51
C LEU A 118 9.13 12.81 8.40
N GLN A 119 9.60 13.98 8.80
CA GLN A 119 10.64 14.09 9.84
C GLN A 119 10.00 13.94 11.22
N GLY A 120 10.52 13.04 12.06
CA GLY A 120 10.13 12.92 13.47
C GLY A 120 8.84 12.13 13.75
N VAL A 121 8.12 11.65 12.73
CA VAL A 121 6.99 10.73 12.93
C VAL A 121 7.56 9.32 13.04
N GLY A 122 7.17 8.59 14.10
CA GLY A 122 7.74 7.30 14.51
C GLY A 122 7.54 6.12 13.56
N ILE A 123 7.46 6.35 12.25
CA ILE A 123 7.66 5.31 11.23
C ILE A 123 9.15 4.96 11.25
N ILE A 124 9.54 4.15 12.24
CA ILE A 124 10.87 3.56 12.28
C ILE A 124 11.05 2.81 10.96
N PRO A 125 12.21 2.90 10.27
CA PRO A 125 12.43 2.17 9.04
C PRO A 125 12.24 0.67 9.28
N HIS A 126 11.09 0.14 8.85
CA HIS A 126 10.75 -1.26 8.97
C HIS A 126 10.93 -1.93 7.61
N ILE A 127 11.47 -3.15 7.63
CA ILE A 127 11.48 -4.02 6.46
C ILE A 127 10.13 -4.74 6.43
N VAL A 128 9.41 -4.59 5.32
CA VAL A 128 8.18 -5.31 5.05
C VAL A 128 8.46 -6.35 3.98
N THR A 129 7.91 -7.56 4.15
CA THR A 129 7.90 -8.58 3.10
C THR A 129 6.46 -8.95 2.80
N PHE A 130 6.00 -8.71 1.58
CA PHE A 130 4.71 -9.22 1.12
C PHE A 130 4.86 -10.71 0.84
N ARG A 131 4.00 -11.53 1.42
CA ARG A 131 4.07 -12.99 1.27
C ARG A 131 2.77 -13.51 0.69
N ASN A 132 2.85 -14.29 -0.37
CA ASN A 132 1.73 -15.11 -0.82
C ASN A 132 1.58 -16.31 0.13
N VAL A 133 0.78 -16.13 1.19
CA VAL A 133 0.65 -17.16 2.20
C VAL A 133 -0.28 -18.28 1.69
N ARG A 134 0.25 -19.51 1.65
CA ARG A 134 -0.47 -20.75 1.24
C ARG A 134 -0.86 -20.81 -0.24
N ASN A 135 -0.13 -20.13 -1.13
CA ASN A 135 -0.48 -20.09 -2.56
C ASN A 135 -1.96 -19.72 -2.75
N SER A 136 -2.41 -18.68 -2.04
CA SER A 136 -3.82 -18.28 -1.99
C SER A 136 -4.37 -17.84 -3.35
N GLY A 137 -3.50 -17.71 -4.36
CA GLY A 137 -3.82 -17.13 -5.66
C GLY A 137 -3.97 -15.61 -5.60
N VAL A 138 -3.69 -14.98 -4.45
CA VAL A 138 -3.67 -13.52 -4.32
C VAL A 138 -2.28 -13.04 -4.69
N ASP A 139 -2.19 -12.30 -5.78
CA ASP A 139 -0.92 -11.73 -6.25
C ASP A 139 -0.34 -10.77 -5.22
N ALA A 140 0.99 -10.74 -5.13
CA ALA A 140 1.68 -9.71 -4.38
C ALA A 140 1.47 -8.33 -5.06
N PRO A 141 1.61 -7.23 -4.31
CA PRO A 141 1.55 -5.91 -4.90
C PRO A 141 2.62 -5.74 -5.97
N ASN A 142 2.27 -5.12 -7.10
CA ASN A 142 3.16 -4.97 -8.23
C ASN A 142 4.32 -4.00 -7.87
N PRO A 143 5.58 -4.44 -7.95
CA PRO A 143 6.73 -3.61 -7.61
C PRO A 143 6.79 -2.31 -8.43
N ARG A 144 6.35 -2.33 -9.69
CA ARG A 144 6.30 -1.13 -10.54
C ARG A 144 5.36 -0.06 -9.97
N PHE A 145 4.22 -0.46 -9.41
CA PHE A 145 3.25 0.47 -8.83
C PHE A 145 3.80 1.06 -7.53
N LEU A 146 4.41 0.24 -6.68
CA LEU A 146 5.05 0.70 -5.44
C LEU A 146 6.17 1.71 -5.72
N LYS A 147 7.00 1.42 -6.73
CA LYS A 147 8.08 2.31 -7.17
C LYS A 147 7.54 3.63 -7.72
N ALA A 148 6.46 3.59 -8.51
CA ALA A 148 5.82 4.79 -9.03
C ALA A 148 5.26 5.67 -7.89
N HIS A 149 4.54 5.07 -6.93
CA HIS A 149 4.00 5.77 -5.77
C HIS A 149 5.11 6.45 -4.95
N LEU A 150 6.18 5.73 -4.62
CA LEU A 150 7.33 6.29 -3.91
C LEU A 150 8.00 7.44 -4.69
N ALA A 151 8.14 7.30 -6.00
CA ALA A 151 8.73 8.35 -6.84
C ALA A 151 7.88 9.62 -6.85
N ILE A 152 6.55 9.49 -6.95
CA ILE A 152 5.62 10.62 -6.85
C ILE A 152 5.76 11.31 -5.49
N GLY A 153 5.78 10.54 -4.39
CA GLY A 153 5.97 11.11 -3.06
C GLY A 153 7.29 11.86 -2.91
N LYS A 154 8.39 11.35 -3.47
CA LYS A 154 9.68 12.05 -3.48
C LYS A 154 9.60 13.39 -4.23
N VAL A 155 8.89 13.44 -5.37
CA VAL A 155 8.70 14.68 -6.13
C VAL A 155 7.84 15.68 -5.36
N ILE A 156 6.72 15.25 -4.78
CA ILE A 156 5.82 16.09 -3.97
C ILE A 156 6.54 16.66 -2.75
N SER A 157 7.36 15.84 -2.08
CA SER A 157 8.17 16.30 -0.95
C SER A 157 9.23 17.30 -1.38
N SER A 158 9.93 17.04 -2.49
CA SER A 158 10.99 17.91 -3.01
C SER A 158 10.48 19.23 -3.58
N SER A 159 9.22 19.28 -4.05
CA SER A 159 8.60 20.51 -4.56
C SER A 159 8.11 21.46 -3.46
N GLY A 160 8.17 21.05 -2.18
CA GLY A 160 7.66 21.83 -1.05
C GLY A 160 6.15 21.75 -0.86
N TYR A 161 5.42 21.04 -1.73
CA TYR A 161 3.97 20.87 -1.62
C TYR A 161 3.57 20.06 -0.36
N ALA A 162 4.45 19.18 0.12
CA ALA A 162 4.20 18.38 1.32
C ALA A 162 4.11 19.19 2.64
N ASN A 163 4.38 20.51 2.62
CA ASN A 163 4.38 21.38 3.80
C ASN A 163 3.18 22.36 3.86
N HIS A 164 2.19 22.21 2.98
CA HIS A 164 0.95 22.98 2.93
C HIS A 164 -0.26 22.13 3.30
#